data_AF-A0A8H4S0V7-F1
#
_entry.id   AF-A0A8H4S0V7-F1
#
_cell.length_a   1.000
_cell.length_b   1.000
_cell.length_c   1.000
_cell.angle_alpha   90.00
_cell.angle_beta   90.00
_cell.angle_gamma   90.00
#
_symmetry.space_group_name_H-M   'P 1'
#
loop_
_entity.id
_entity.type
_entity.pdbx_description
1 polymer ?
#
loop_
_entity_poly.entity_id
_entity_poly.type
_entity_poly.pdbx_seq_one_letter_code
_entity_poly.pdbx_strand_id
1 'polypeptide(L)'
;MSDHKGVFDFILQEVWSEDLESISGRLWWMSKQDSSNISPLHRQRVKGRQIIITEDPRLHLVWIDDQIFLKPLPQHITSSVFWDTFMSDPSKSGAAVKLRKAALGYLRTYFYLIQYESDLRIAQDPALCLVPKEVTWPRFCQFTARFNDITDNEVSGRYHYGEIRLSRLNYYAPVLLGKSQYQRVNHQYRAYFARIQGPVISVFAFFLDSPELYASQPRRLRF
;
A
#
# COMPACT_ATOMS: atom_id res chain seq x y z
N MET A 1 9.36 -11.77 30.80
CA MET A 1 7.98 -11.47 30.31
C MET A 1 7.83 -10.05 29.75
N SER A 2 8.50 -9.01 30.28
CA SER A 2 8.43 -7.63 29.74
C SER A 2 9.11 -7.46 28.38
N ASP A 3 10.24 -8.12 28.15
CA ASP A 3 11.06 -7.98 26.93
C ASP A 3 10.33 -8.50 25.67
N HIS A 4 9.71 -9.68 25.75
CA HIS A 4 8.92 -10.24 24.65
C HIS A 4 7.70 -9.40 24.26
N LYS A 5 7.14 -8.62 25.20
CA LYS A 5 6.01 -7.73 24.91
C LYS A 5 6.48 -6.49 24.14
N GLY A 6 7.62 -5.90 24.52
CA GLY A 6 8.22 -4.79 23.79
C GLY A 6 8.62 -5.16 22.35
N VAL A 7 9.26 -6.33 22.18
CA VAL A 7 9.60 -6.85 20.84
C VAL A 7 8.34 -7.14 20.03
N PHE A 8 7.30 -7.68 20.65
CA PHE A 8 6.02 -7.94 19.98
C PHE A 8 5.39 -6.65 19.44
N ASP A 9 5.25 -5.63 20.30
CA ASP A 9 4.63 -4.36 19.93
C ASP A 9 5.44 -3.65 18.84
N PHE A 10 6.77 -3.73 18.92
CA PHE A 10 7.66 -3.21 17.89
C PHE A 10 7.46 -3.87 16.53
N ILE A 11 7.48 -5.20 16.46
CA ILE A 11 7.30 -5.91 15.18
C ILE A 11 5.89 -5.66 14.63
N LEU A 12 4.88 -5.58 15.50
CA LEU A 12 3.53 -5.22 15.06
C LEU A 12 3.53 -3.84 14.40
N GLN A 13 4.19 -2.84 14.97
CA GLN A 13 4.34 -1.52 14.36
C GLN A 13 5.12 -1.54 13.03
N GLU A 14 6.03 -2.48 12.84
CA GLU A 14 6.82 -2.61 11.61
C GLU A 14 6.01 -3.14 10.42
N VAL A 15 4.99 -3.97 10.65
CA VAL A 15 4.21 -4.64 9.57
C VAL A 15 2.73 -4.28 9.55
N TRP A 16 2.22 -3.61 10.57
CA TRP A 16 0.79 -3.28 10.69
C TRP A 16 0.51 -1.85 10.26
N SER A 17 -0.47 -1.68 9.37
CA SER A 17 -1.00 -0.38 8.97
C SER A 17 -2.45 -0.24 9.44
N GLU A 18 -2.66 0.46 10.57
CA GLU A 18 -4.02 0.63 11.13
C GLU A 18 -4.98 1.25 10.12
N ASP A 19 -4.52 2.28 9.39
CA ASP A 19 -5.33 2.93 8.37
C ASP A 19 -5.78 1.95 7.28
N LEU A 20 -4.85 1.20 6.68
CA LEU A 20 -5.20 0.34 5.55
C LEU A 20 -5.99 -0.90 5.97
N GLU A 21 -5.73 -1.39 7.18
CA GLU A 21 -6.49 -2.50 7.77
C GLU A 21 -7.94 -2.07 8.05
N SER A 22 -8.15 -0.86 8.58
CA SER A 22 -9.48 -0.32 8.85
C SER A 22 -10.35 -0.16 7.58
N ILE A 23 -9.72 0.09 6.43
CA ILE A 23 -10.42 0.26 5.14
C ILE A 23 -10.25 -0.94 4.20
N SER A 24 -9.70 -2.06 4.68
CA SER A 24 -9.36 -3.24 3.87
C SER A 24 -10.55 -3.76 3.04
N GLY A 25 -11.76 -3.76 3.60
CA GLY A 25 -12.99 -4.13 2.88
C GLY A 25 -13.41 -3.17 1.75
N ARG A 26 -12.76 -2.01 1.63
CA ARG A 26 -13.05 -0.95 0.63
C ARG A 26 -11.83 -0.63 -0.25
N LEU A 27 -10.68 -1.27 -0.06
CA LEU A 27 -9.46 -1.03 -0.83
C LEU A 27 -9.60 -1.35 -2.33
N TRP A 28 -10.61 -2.14 -2.71
CA TRP A 28 -10.96 -2.39 -4.12
C TRP A 28 -11.36 -1.12 -4.89
N TRP A 29 -11.72 -0.02 -4.20
CA TRP A 29 -11.91 1.30 -4.85
C TRP A 29 -10.58 1.88 -5.36
N MET A 30 -9.47 1.50 -4.74
CA MET A 30 -8.16 2.13 -4.91
C MET A 30 -7.13 1.25 -5.63
N SER A 31 -7.40 -0.06 -5.70
CA SER A 31 -6.48 -1.07 -6.19
C SER A 31 -7.25 -2.25 -6.79
N LYS A 32 -6.55 -3.08 -7.56
CA LYS A 32 -7.09 -4.38 -7.98
C LYS A 32 -7.13 -5.28 -6.73
N GLN A 33 -8.28 -5.88 -6.44
CA GLN A 33 -8.41 -6.89 -5.37
C GLN A 33 -7.74 -8.19 -5.81
N ASP A 34 -6.43 -8.18 -5.74
CA ASP A 34 -5.55 -9.24 -6.21
C ASP A 34 -4.23 -9.11 -5.45
N SER A 35 -3.94 -10.08 -4.59
CA SER A 35 -2.72 -10.11 -3.80
C SER A 35 -1.47 -10.35 -4.66
N SER A 36 -1.64 -10.96 -5.85
CA SER A 36 -0.57 -11.17 -6.83
C SER A 36 -0.31 -9.94 -7.71
N ASN A 37 -1.10 -8.86 -7.56
CA ASN A 37 -0.90 -7.60 -8.29
C ASN A 37 0.27 -6.78 -7.68
N ILE A 38 1.44 -7.42 -7.62
CA ILE A 38 2.71 -6.87 -7.18
C ILE A 38 3.71 -7.18 -8.29
N SER A 39 4.25 -6.13 -8.89
CA SER A 39 5.22 -6.31 -9.96
C SER A 39 6.60 -6.57 -9.35
N PRO A 40 7.34 -7.57 -9.84
CA PRO A 40 8.71 -7.81 -9.42
C PRO A 40 9.59 -6.56 -9.58
N LEU A 41 10.66 -6.45 -8.81
CA LEU A 41 11.50 -5.25 -8.75
C LEU A 41 12.06 -4.83 -10.13
N HIS A 42 12.49 -5.78 -10.96
CA HIS A 42 12.92 -5.48 -12.33
C HIS A 42 11.78 -4.90 -13.17
N ARG A 43 10.53 -5.40 -13.00
CA ARG A 43 9.36 -4.85 -13.69
C ARG A 43 8.96 -3.47 -13.17
N GLN A 44 9.22 -3.14 -11.90
CA GLN A 44 9.05 -1.77 -11.41
C GLN A 44 9.92 -0.80 -12.23
N ARG A 45 11.19 -1.18 -12.48
CA ARG A 45 12.11 -0.40 -13.34
C ARG A 45 11.62 -0.33 -14.80
N VAL A 46 11.11 -1.43 -15.37
CA VAL A 46 10.51 -1.44 -16.72
C VAL A 46 9.31 -0.51 -16.82
N LYS A 47 8.50 -0.40 -15.76
CA LYS A 47 7.39 0.56 -15.66
C LYS A 47 7.84 2.02 -15.50
N GLY A 48 9.15 2.28 -15.46
CA GLY A 48 9.71 3.59 -15.21
C GLY A 48 9.56 4.05 -13.76
N ARG A 49 9.30 3.15 -12.82
CA ARG A 49 9.14 3.52 -11.41
C ARG A 49 10.47 3.55 -10.67
N GLN A 50 10.72 4.65 -9.99
CA GLN A 50 11.74 4.79 -8.96
C GLN A 50 11.26 4.12 -7.66
N ILE A 51 12.15 3.35 -7.05
CA ILE A 51 11.88 2.70 -5.77
C ILE A 51 12.33 3.65 -4.67
N ILE A 52 11.38 4.06 -3.83
CA ILE A 52 11.62 4.95 -2.70
C ILE A 52 11.54 4.15 -1.40
N ILE A 53 12.59 4.20 -0.60
CA ILE A 53 12.64 3.52 0.69
C ILE A 53 11.81 4.30 1.72
N THR A 54 11.01 3.58 2.50
CA THR A 54 10.18 4.12 3.59
C THR A 54 10.27 3.22 4.80
N GLU A 55 10.32 3.77 6.01
CA GLU A 55 10.16 2.95 7.22
C GLU A 55 8.70 2.86 7.69
N ASP A 56 7.80 3.63 7.07
CA ASP A 56 6.37 3.62 7.39
C ASP A 56 5.66 2.43 6.69
N PRO A 57 5.09 1.45 7.43
CA PRO A 57 4.34 0.33 6.85
C PRO A 57 3.11 0.77 6.06
N ARG A 58 2.56 1.96 6.35
CA ARG A 58 1.45 2.57 5.60
C ARG A 58 1.78 2.78 4.12
N LEU A 59 3.05 3.00 3.81
CA LEU A 59 3.50 3.30 2.45
C LEU A 59 4.00 2.07 1.70
N HIS A 60 4.18 0.92 2.36
CA HIS A 60 4.66 -0.29 1.69
C HIS A 60 3.69 -0.69 0.54
N LEU A 61 4.23 -0.83 -0.68
CA LEU A 61 3.53 -1.07 -1.95
C LEU A 61 2.55 0.05 -2.38
N VAL A 62 2.64 1.22 -1.79
CA VAL A 62 1.91 2.40 -2.26
C VAL A 62 2.71 3.04 -3.39
N TRP A 63 2.05 3.45 -4.46
CA TRP A 63 2.73 4.09 -5.60
C TRP A 63 1.99 5.33 -6.09
N ILE A 64 2.73 6.26 -6.65
CA ILE A 64 2.24 7.50 -7.25
C ILE A 64 3.11 7.87 -8.42
N ASP A 65 2.50 8.21 -9.55
CA ASP A 65 3.21 8.61 -10.77
C ASP A 65 4.32 7.62 -11.14
N ASP A 66 5.58 8.04 -11.06
CA ASP A 66 6.80 7.28 -11.34
C ASP A 66 7.48 6.76 -10.07
N GLN A 67 6.81 6.70 -8.93
CA GLN A 67 7.39 6.30 -7.65
C GLN A 67 6.60 5.16 -7.01
N ILE A 68 7.32 4.19 -6.45
CA ILE A 68 6.76 3.16 -5.56
C ILE A 68 7.51 3.17 -4.23
N PHE A 69 6.77 3.22 -3.14
CA PHE A 69 7.30 3.19 -1.79
C PHE A 69 7.43 1.74 -1.31
N LEU A 70 8.63 1.34 -0.92
CA LEU A 70 8.92 0.02 -0.38
C LEU A 70 9.59 0.15 0.98
N LYS A 71 9.02 -0.51 1.97
CA LYS A 71 9.68 -0.71 3.26
C LYS A 71 10.63 -1.91 3.20
N PRO A 72 11.87 -1.81 3.73
CA PRO A 72 12.81 -2.93 3.80
C PRO A 72 12.24 -4.15 4.54
N LEU A 73 12.79 -5.33 4.29
CA LEU A 73 12.35 -6.55 4.96
C LEU A 73 12.87 -6.57 6.41
N PRO A 74 12.00 -6.51 7.44
CA PRO A 74 12.46 -6.53 8.81
C PRO A 74 13.17 -7.85 9.12
N GLN A 75 14.40 -7.81 9.64
CA GLN A 75 15.17 -9.02 9.90
C GLN A 75 14.48 -9.96 10.90
N HIS A 76 13.75 -9.39 11.88
CA HIS A 76 13.07 -10.16 12.92
C HIS A 76 12.04 -11.14 12.37
N ILE A 77 11.26 -10.77 11.35
CA ILE A 77 10.23 -11.65 10.76
C ILE A 77 10.81 -12.76 9.90
N THR A 78 12.10 -12.68 9.54
CA THR A 78 12.83 -13.73 8.81
C THR A 78 13.46 -14.78 9.73
N SER A 79 13.48 -14.54 11.04
CA SER A 79 14.09 -15.45 12.03
C SER A 79 13.16 -16.61 12.38
N SER A 80 13.66 -17.85 12.41
CA SER A 80 12.88 -19.01 12.88
C SER A 80 12.45 -18.86 14.33
N VAL A 81 13.31 -18.27 15.16
CA VAL A 81 13.04 -18.01 16.59
C VAL A 81 11.80 -17.14 16.77
N PHE A 82 11.57 -16.18 15.87
CA PHE A 82 10.36 -15.35 15.89
C PHE A 82 9.12 -16.22 15.69
N TRP A 83 9.12 -17.08 14.68
CA TRP A 83 7.99 -17.97 14.42
C TRP A 83 7.78 -18.97 15.56
N ASP A 84 8.85 -19.59 16.07
CA ASP A 84 8.75 -20.55 17.18
C ASP A 84 8.24 -19.88 18.47
N THR A 85 8.66 -18.65 18.76
CA THR A 85 8.32 -17.95 20.01
C THR A 85 6.91 -17.32 20.00
N PHE A 86 6.50 -16.77 18.86
CA PHE A 86 5.24 -16.03 18.76
C PHE A 86 4.09 -16.85 18.17
N MET A 87 4.37 -17.99 17.53
CA MET A 87 3.34 -18.87 16.95
C MET A 87 3.01 -20.09 17.80
N SER A 88 3.86 -20.45 18.77
CA SER A 88 3.68 -21.66 19.60
C SER A 88 2.82 -21.45 20.85
N ASP A 89 2.36 -20.22 21.13
CA ASP A 89 1.62 -19.88 22.35
C ASP A 89 0.13 -19.56 22.06
N PRO A 90 -0.80 -20.48 22.35
CA PRO A 90 -2.24 -20.30 22.13
C PRO A 90 -2.86 -19.21 23.03
N SER A 91 -2.19 -18.79 24.11
CA SER A 91 -2.73 -17.86 25.10
C SER A 91 -2.69 -16.39 24.65
N LYS A 92 -1.97 -16.07 23.58
CA LYS A 92 -1.83 -14.71 23.01
C LYS A 92 -2.84 -14.43 21.89
N SER A 93 -3.98 -15.12 21.92
CA SER A 93 -4.79 -15.48 20.74
C SER A 93 -5.25 -14.33 19.85
N GLY A 94 -5.47 -13.12 20.37
CA GLY A 94 -5.88 -11.98 19.55
C GLY A 94 -4.71 -11.29 18.85
N ALA A 95 -3.82 -10.71 19.65
CA ALA A 95 -2.71 -9.90 19.14
C ALA A 95 -1.69 -10.75 18.38
N ALA A 96 -1.36 -11.96 18.86
CA ALA A 96 -0.42 -12.85 18.17
C ALA A 96 -0.96 -13.32 16.81
N VAL A 97 -2.26 -13.59 16.70
CA VAL A 97 -2.89 -13.91 15.41
C VAL A 97 -2.85 -12.71 14.47
N LYS A 98 -3.15 -11.51 14.98
CA LYS A 98 -3.05 -10.25 14.21
C LYS A 98 -1.63 -10.04 13.66
N LEU A 99 -0.62 -10.18 14.52
CA LEU A 99 0.79 -10.08 14.13
C LEU A 99 1.18 -11.15 13.11
N ARG A 100 0.79 -12.41 13.34
CA ARG A 100 1.05 -13.53 12.42
C ARG A 100 0.52 -13.23 11.03
N LYS A 101 -0.75 -12.85 10.95
CA LYS A 101 -1.42 -12.56 9.68
C LYS A 101 -0.74 -11.41 8.94
N ALA A 102 -0.33 -10.36 9.65
CA ALA A 102 0.37 -9.24 9.05
C ALA A 102 1.79 -9.60 8.60
N ALA A 103 2.56 -10.35 9.42
CA ALA A 103 3.90 -10.79 9.08
C ALA A 103 3.91 -11.75 7.88
N LEU A 104 2.97 -12.70 7.82
CA LEU A 104 2.80 -13.58 6.65
C LEU A 104 2.45 -12.78 5.40
N GLY A 105 1.53 -11.82 5.51
CA GLY A 105 1.17 -10.93 4.42
C GLY A 105 2.36 -10.11 3.91
N TYR A 106 3.17 -9.58 4.82
CA TYR A 106 4.38 -8.82 4.49
C TYR A 106 5.46 -9.69 3.84
N LEU A 107 5.70 -10.92 4.34
CA LEU A 107 6.62 -11.85 3.68
C LEU A 107 6.15 -12.22 2.26
N ARG A 108 4.84 -12.36 2.09
CA ARG A 108 4.23 -12.63 0.78
C ARG A 108 4.45 -11.49 -0.20
N THR A 109 4.49 -10.22 0.23
CA THR A 109 4.83 -9.11 -0.69
C THR A 109 6.24 -9.26 -1.24
N TYR A 110 7.20 -9.64 -0.39
CA TYR A 110 8.59 -9.86 -0.78
C TYR A 110 8.77 -11.07 -1.68
N PHE A 111 7.96 -12.12 -1.50
CA PHE A 111 7.89 -13.21 -2.47
C PHE A 111 7.54 -12.68 -3.87
N TYR A 112 6.50 -11.84 -4.02
CA TYR A 112 6.13 -11.29 -5.32
C TYR A 112 7.10 -10.22 -5.87
N LEU A 113 7.74 -9.44 -4.99
CA LEU A 113 8.74 -8.45 -5.39
C LEU A 113 10.01 -9.12 -5.94
N ILE A 114 10.38 -10.30 -5.43
CA ILE A 114 11.63 -10.99 -5.76
C ILE A 114 11.31 -12.35 -6.39
N GLN A 115 11.18 -12.37 -7.71
CA GLN A 115 10.85 -13.58 -8.48
C GLN A 115 12.06 -14.17 -9.20
N TYR A 116 13.07 -13.35 -9.48
CA TYR A 116 14.31 -13.75 -10.15
C TYR A 116 15.53 -13.30 -9.36
N GLU A 117 16.69 -13.93 -9.64
CA GLU A 117 17.96 -13.54 -9.04
C GLU A 117 18.34 -12.08 -9.37
N SER A 118 17.90 -11.56 -10.52
CA SER A 118 18.05 -10.13 -10.83
C SER A 118 17.25 -9.23 -9.88
N ASP A 119 16.07 -9.67 -9.42
CA ASP A 119 15.30 -8.92 -8.43
C ASP A 119 16.00 -8.92 -7.07
N LEU A 120 16.58 -10.05 -6.66
CA LEU A 120 17.34 -10.13 -5.42
C LEU A 120 18.55 -9.16 -5.47
N ARG A 121 19.25 -9.10 -6.60
CA ARG A 121 20.33 -8.12 -6.82
C ARG A 121 19.85 -6.67 -6.73
N ILE A 122 18.65 -6.37 -7.24
CA ILE A 122 18.03 -5.04 -7.08
C ILE A 122 17.69 -4.78 -5.60
N ALA A 123 17.13 -5.76 -4.90
CA ALA A 123 16.78 -5.62 -3.49
C ALA A 123 18.01 -5.38 -2.59
N GLN A 124 19.18 -5.92 -2.98
CA GLN A 124 20.46 -5.81 -2.28
C GLN A 124 21.30 -4.59 -2.71
N ASP A 125 20.78 -3.78 -3.64
CA ASP A 125 21.44 -2.55 -4.07
C ASP A 125 21.76 -1.67 -2.85
N PRO A 126 23.00 -1.17 -2.67
CA PRO A 126 23.37 -0.35 -1.52
C PRO A 126 22.51 0.90 -1.31
N ALA A 127 21.87 1.40 -2.36
CA ALA A 127 20.95 2.54 -2.28
C ALA A 127 19.55 2.14 -1.78
N LEU A 128 19.18 0.85 -1.90
CA LEU A 128 17.85 0.35 -1.57
C LEU A 128 17.84 -0.46 -0.27
N CYS A 129 18.82 -1.33 -0.05
CA CYS A 129 18.97 -2.15 1.15
C CYS A 129 17.66 -2.84 1.61
N LEU A 130 16.82 -3.27 0.67
CA LEU A 130 15.53 -3.91 0.94
C LEU A 130 15.72 -5.30 1.56
N VAL A 131 16.79 -5.98 1.19
CA VAL A 131 17.19 -7.29 1.70
C VAL A 131 18.70 -7.26 2.02
N PRO A 132 19.16 -7.91 3.11
CA PRO A 132 20.58 -7.97 3.44
C PRO A 132 21.42 -8.60 2.33
N LYS A 133 22.66 -8.11 2.14
CA LYS A 133 23.58 -8.59 1.10
C LYS A 133 24.03 -10.04 1.29
N GLU A 134 23.93 -10.53 2.51
CA GLU A 134 24.34 -11.88 2.91
C GLU A 134 23.32 -12.95 2.46
N VAL A 135 22.13 -12.53 2.01
CA VAL A 135 21.10 -13.44 1.53
C VAL A 135 21.47 -13.93 0.13
N THR A 136 21.80 -15.21 -0.01
CA THR A 136 22.05 -15.83 -1.32
C THR A 136 20.74 -16.20 -2.01
N TRP A 137 20.74 -16.28 -3.34
CA TRP A 137 19.57 -16.70 -4.12
C TRP A 137 19.01 -18.07 -3.69
N PRO A 138 19.83 -19.14 -3.53
CA PRO A 138 19.30 -20.42 -3.05
C PRO A 138 18.67 -20.34 -1.66
N ARG A 139 19.25 -19.55 -0.74
CA ARG A 139 18.70 -19.35 0.60
C ARG A 139 17.37 -18.59 0.55
N PHE A 140 17.27 -17.59 -0.32
CA PHE A 140 16.02 -16.88 -0.56
C PHE A 140 14.94 -17.81 -1.11
N CYS A 141 15.23 -18.59 -2.14
CA CYS A 141 14.30 -19.58 -2.70
C CYS A 141 13.83 -20.60 -1.66
N GLN A 142 14.73 -21.12 -0.83
CA GLN A 142 14.37 -22.06 0.24
C GLN A 142 13.45 -21.40 1.28
N PHE A 143 13.75 -20.15 1.65
CA PHE A 143 12.93 -19.37 2.57
C PHE A 143 11.53 -19.13 1.99
N THR A 144 11.45 -18.71 0.73
CA THR A 144 10.18 -18.35 0.09
C THR A 144 9.38 -19.53 -0.44
N ALA A 145 9.97 -20.71 -0.59
CA ALA A 145 9.25 -21.92 -0.99
C ALA A 145 8.05 -22.23 -0.08
N ARG A 146 8.12 -21.82 1.19
CA ARG A 146 7.04 -21.97 2.18
C ARG A 146 5.90 -20.96 2.03
N PHE A 147 6.09 -19.92 1.21
CA PHE A 147 5.15 -18.80 1.08
C PHE A 147 4.30 -18.86 -0.19
N ASN A 148 4.66 -19.72 -1.15
CA ASN A 148 3.91 -19.88 -2.40
C ASN A 148 2.46 -20.32 -2.16
N ASP A 149 2.21 -21.01 -1.05
CA ASP A 149 0.90 -21.56 -0.69
C ASP A 149 0.09 -20.66 0.27
N ILE A 150 0.61 -19.48 0.65
CA ILE A 150 -0.10 -18.57 1.58
C ILE A 150 -1.33 -17.97 0.89
N THR A 151 -2.50 -18.40 1.36
CA THR A 151 -3.79 -17.92 0.88
C THR A 151 -4.21 -16.60 1.54
N ASP A 152 -5.16 -15.88 0.94
CA ASP A 152 -5.67 -14.62 1.52
C ASP A 152 -6.30 -14.79 2.90
N ASN A 153 -6.82 -15.98 3.23
CA ASN A 153 -7.41 -16.26 4.55
C ASN A 153 -6.37 -16.25 5.69
N GLU A 154 -5.10 -16.47 5.36
CA GLU A 154 -3.99 -16.58 6.30
C GLU A 154 -3.29 -15.24 6.58
N VAL A 155 -3.65 -14.18 5.87
CA VAL A 155 -3.03 -12.86 6.00
C VAL A 155 -4.04 -11.80 6.46
N SER A 156 -3.55 -10.62 6.85
CA SER A 156 -4.41 -9.50 7.22
C SER A 156 -4.96 -8.78 5.98
N GLY A 157 -6.04 -8.00 6.17
CA GLY A 157 -6.86 -7.50 5.07
C GLY A 157 -6.12 -6.58 4.11
N ARG A 158 -5.12 -5.82 4.59
CA ARG A 158 -4.25 -5.00 3.73
C ARG A 158 -3.57 -5.84 2.64
N TYR A 159 -3.13 -7.05 2.99
CA TYR A 159 -2.31 -7.89 2.11
C TYR A 159 -3.13 -8.69 1.09
N HIS A 160 -4.46 -8.62 1.13
CA HIS A 160 -5.34 -9.09 0.04
C HIS A 160 -5.16 -8.27 -1.24
N TYR A 161 -4.50 -7.12 -1.12
CA TYR A 161 -4.25 -6.18 -2.21
C TYR A 161 -2.75 -6.02 -2.39
N GLY A 162 -2.27 -6.06 -3.63
CA GLY A 162 -0.87 -5.75 -3.95
C GLY A 162 -0.55 -4.26 -3.92
N GLU A 163 -0.18 -3.73 -5.07
CA GLU A 163 0.14 -2.31 -5.28
C GLU A 163 -1.10 -1.41 -5.16
N ILE A 164 -1.03 -0.38 -4.31
CA ILE A 164 -2.13 0.59 -4.11
C ILE A 164 -1.74 1.96 -4.65
N ARG A 165 -2.64 2.57 -5.43
CA ARG A 165 -2.41 3.91 -5.99
C ARG A 165 -2.68 4.99 -4.95
N LEU A 166 -1.66 5.77 -4.59
CA LEU A 166 -1.75 6.83 -3.58
C LEU A 166 -2.76 7.92 -3.96
N SER A 167 -2.88 8.24 -5.25
CA SER A 167 -3.83 9.27 -5.70
C SER A 167 -5.28 8.91 -5.33
N ARG A 168 -5.63 7.62 -5.39
CA ARG A 168 -6.94 7.12 -4.97
C ARG A 168 -7.04 7.06 -3.45
N LEU A 169 -5.98 6.62 -2.77
CA LEU A 169 -5.90 6.68 -1.29
C LEU A 169 -6.17 8.09 -0.76
N ASN A 170 -5.47 9.10 -1.28
CA ASN A 170 -5.65 10.50 -0.90
C ASN A 170 -7.05 11.01 -1.22
N TYR A 171 -7.61 10.66 -2.38
CA TYR A 171 -8.94 11.10 -2.78
C TYR A 171 -10.04 10.62 -1.83
N TYR A 172 -10.00 9.36 -1.40
CA TYR A 172 -11.03 8.80 -0.51
C TYR A 172 -10.68 8.90 0.99
N ALA A 173 -9.47 9.35 1.36
CA ALA A 173 -9.05 9.49 2.76
C ALA A 173 -10.04 10.31 3.62
N PRO A 174 -10.64 11.42 3.14
CA PRO A 174 -11.61 12.17 3.95
C PRO A 174 -12.85 11.36 4.33
N VAL A 175 -13.32 10.50 3.42
CA VAL A 175 -14.55 9.72 3.60
C VAL A 175 -14.28 8.43 4.37
N LEU A 176 -13.15 7.77 4.09
CA LEU A 176 -12.85 6.44 4.63
C LEU A 176 -12.02 6.47 5.91
N LEU A 177 -11.17 7.49 6.10
CA LEU A 177 -10.23 7.58 7.22
C LEU A 177 -10.46 8.82 8.09
N GLY A 178 -11.34 9.75 7.69
CA GLY A 178 -11.51 11.04 8.38
C GLY A 178 -10.28 11.94 8.31
N LYS A 179 -9.36 11.69 7.36
CA LYS A 179 -8.11 12.45 7.19
C LYS A 179 -8.18 13.30 5.93
N SER A 180 -7.62 14.51 5.95
CA SER A 180 -7.58 15.38 4.76
C SER A 180 -6.87 14.74 3.56
N GLN A 181 -5.85 13.93 3.83
CA GLN A 181 -5.15 13.10 2.85
C GLN A 181 -4.49 11.91 3.57
N TYR A 182 -4.19 10.85 2.83
CA TYR A 182 -3.48 9.68 3.38
C TYR A 182 -2.01 9.99 3.63
N GLN A 183 -1.32 10.47 2.59
CA GLN A 183 0.08 10.89 2.64
C GLN A 183 0.26 12.18 1.85
N ARG A 184 0.97 13.14 2.42
CA ARG A 184 1.31 14.39 1.73
C ARG A 184 2.30 14.11 0.61
N VAL A 185 1.96 14.57 -0.59
CA VAL A 185 2.80 14.44 -1.79
C VAL A 185 3.41 15.80 -2.11
N ASN A 186 4.73 15.87 -2.28
CA ASN A 186 5.38 17.10 -2.71
C ASN A 186 5.27 17.28 -4.25
N HIS A 187 4.45 18.26 -4.63
CA HIS A 187 4.45 19.11 -5.84
C HIS A 187 4.25 18.59 -7.29
N GLN A 188 4.23 17.29 -7.63
CA GLN A 188 3.95 16.90 -9.04
C GLN A 188 2.46 16.66 -9.39
N TYR A 189 1.56 16.75 -8.41
CA TYR A 189 0.14 16.39 -8.56
C TYR A 189 -0.74 17.40 -9.34
N ARG A 190 -0.17 18.53 -9.82
CA ARG A 190 -0.91 19.56 -10.57
C ARG A 190 -1.38 19.09 -11.95
N ALA A 191 -0.63 18.22 -12.63
CA ALA A 191 -0.96 17.79 -13.99
C ALA A 191 -2.21 16.88 -14.05
N TYR A 192 -2.43 16.04 -13.02
CA TYR A 192 -3.59 15.16 -12.94
C TYR A 192 -4.89 15.93 -12.70
N PHE A 193 -4.88 16.91 -11.78
CA PHE A 193 -6.06 17.76 -11.55
C PHE A 193 -6.34 18.74 -12.68
N ALA A 194 -5.32 19.26 -13.38
CA ALA A 194 -5.56 20.09 -14.56
C ALA A 194 -6.39 19.35 -15.63
N ARG A 195 -6.20 18.03 -15.77
CA ARG A 195 -6.95 17.19 -16.73
C ARG A 195 -8.38 16.90 -16.30
N ILE A 196 -8.66 16.88 -15.00
CA ILE A 196 -10.00 16.62 -14.45
C ILE A 196 -10.80 17.92 -14.25
N GLN A 197 -10.12 19.03 -13.98
CA GLN A 197 -10.74 20.34 -13.84
C GLN A 197 -11.37 20.83 -15.14
N GLY A 198 -10.78 20.55 -16.31
CA GLY A 198 -11.34 20.96 -17.60
C GLY A 198 -12.80 20.51 -17.81
N PRO A 199 -13.10 19.20 -17.74
CA PRO A 199 -14.47 18.69 -17.88
C PRO A 199 -15.40 19.15 -16.75
N VAL A 200 -14.95 19.17 -15.51
CA VAL A 200 -15.78 19.59 -14.36
C VAL A 200 -16.16 21.07 -14.48
N ILE A 201 -15.20 21.95 -14.77
CA ILE A 201 -15.46 23.38 -15.01
C ILE A 201 -16.36 23.56 -16.24
N SER A 202 -16.20 22.74 -17.28
CA SER A 202 -17.06 22.82 -18.48
C SER A 202 -18.51 22.44 -18.17
N VAL A 203 -18.74 21.40 -17.36
CA VAL A 203 -20.08 21.01 -16.91
C VAL A 203 -20.68 22.08 -16.00
N PHE A 204 -19.91 22.59 -15.03
CA PHE A 204 -20.36 23.68 -14.17
C PHE A 204 -20.66 24.96 -14.95
N ALA A 205 -19.84 25.32 -15.94
CA ALA A 205 -20.06 26.48 -16.80
C ALA A 205 -21.31 26.28 -17.68
N PHE A 206 -21.53 25.09 -18.24
CA PHE A 206 -22.73 24.77 -19.01
C PHE A 206 -24.01 24.90 -18.17
N PHE A 207 -23.98 24.46 -16.90
CA PHE A 207 -25.12 24.63 -15.99
C PHE A 207 -25.31 26.07 -15.49
N LEU A 208 -24.23 26.85 -15.36
CA LEU A 208 -24.31 28.27 -15.00
C LEU A 208 -24.80 29.16 -16.15
N ASP A 209 -24.49 28.77 -17.40
CA ASP A 209 -24.82 29.51 -18.64
C ASP A 209 -26.12 29.01 -19.30
N SER A 210 -26.85 28.12 -18.62
CA SER A 210 -28.15 27.64 -19.08
C SER A 210 -29.21 28.76 -18.93
N PRO A 211 -29.84 29.22 -20.03
CA PRO A 211 -30.70 30.41 -20.05
C PRO A 211 -32.05 30.27 -19.35
N GLU A 212 -32.35 29.11 -18.75
CA GLU A 212 -33.63 28.83 -18.09
C GLU A 212 -33.83 29.62 -16.77
N LEU A 213 -32.80 30.26 -16.23
CA LEU A 213 -32.90 31.06 -15.00
C LEU A 213 -33.23 32.55 -15.21
N TYR A 214 -33.29 33.05 -16.46
CA TYR A 214 -33.65 34.44 -16.78
C TYR A 214 -35.10 34.65 -17.24
N ALA A 215 -35.90 33.59 -17.35
CA ALA A 215 -37.28 33.66 -17.83
C ALA A 215 -38.29 33.90 -16.69
N SER A 216 -38.14 34.97 -15.92
CA SER A 216 -39.21 35.45 -15.01
C SER A 216 -39.12 36.94 -14.72
N GLN A 217 -39.27 37.77 -15.75
CA GLN A 217 -39.64 39.19 -15.57
C GLN A 217 -40.94 39.51 -16.30
N PRO A 218 -42.00 39.99 -15.60
CA PRO A 218 -43.26 40.31 -16.24
C PRO A 218 -43.15 41.58 -17.09
N ARG A 219 -43.66 41.49 -18.33
CA ARG A 219 -43.77 42.61 -19.28
C ARG A 219 -44.61 43.74 -18.66
N ARG A 220 -44.01 44.92 -18.44
CA ARG A 220 -44.77 46.15 -18.19
C ARG A 220 -45.46 46.59 -19.49
N LEU A 221 -46.79 46.64 -19.45
CA LEU A 221 -47.62 47.32 -20.44
C LEU A 221 -47.29 48.83 -20.44
N ARG A 222 -47.04 49.39 -21.61
CA ARG A 222 -47.01 50.84 -21.84
C ARG A 222 -48.40 51.26 -22.32
N PHE A 223 -48.98 52.25 -21.65
CA PHE A 223 -49.96 53.16 -22.22
C PHE A 223 -49.21 54.43 -22.64
#